data_AF-A0A5J4PMX6-F1
#
_entry.id   AF-A0A5J4PMX6-F1
#
_cell.length_a   1.000
_cell.length_b   1.000
_cell.length_c   1.000
_cell.angle_alpha   90.00
_cell.angle_beta   90.00
_cell.angle_gamma   90.00
#
_symmetry.space_group_name_H-M   'P 1'
#
loop_
_entity.id
_entity.type
_entity.pdbx_description
1 polymer ?
#
loop_
_entity_poly.entity_id
_entity_poly.type
_entity_poly.pdbx_seq_one_letter_code
_entity_poly.pdbx_strand_id
1 'polypeptide(L)'
;LISQAQTETTVLVALITQTQNERKTNEYLDELAFLAETAGAEVVKKFTQRIDIANAVTYVGKGKLQEIKEYVSEHDIGMVIFDDELSAKQIRNIEKELQVKILDRTSLILDIFAMRAQTANAKTQVELAQYKYMLPRLTRLWTHLERQGGGSGSARGGSVGLRGPGETQLEMDKRIILSRMALLKEQLVQIDKQKATQRKNRGRLIHVALIGYTNVGKSTLMNLLAKSEVFAEDKLFATLDTTVRRVIIDNLPFLLSDTVGFIRKLPTDLIESFKSTLDEVREADLLLHVVDISHPGFEEQIEIVNKTLVDIGSTDKPSILIFNKIDAYTYVEKAFDDLTPRTKENL
;
A
#
# COMPACT_ATOMS: atom_id res chain seq x y z
N LEU A 1 8.49 3.60 13.34
CA LEU A 1 8.93 4.70 14.24
C LEU A 1 9.40 5.85 13.36
N ILE A 2 8.47 6.68 12.88
CA ILE A 2 8.77 7.94 12.20
C ILE A 2 8.67 9.00 13.31
N SER A 3 9.82 9.42 13.86
CA SER A 3 9.86 10.47 14.87
C SER A 3 9.95 11.84 14.20
N GLN A 4 8.94 12.67 14.47
CA GLN A 4 8.93 14.14 14.50
C GLN A 4 9.74 14.94 13.44
N ALA A 5 8.99 15.54 12.52
CA ALA A 5 9.13 16.93 12.08
C ALA A 5 10.38 17.38 11.30
N GLN A 6 10.80 16.60 10.30
CA GLN A 6 11.36 17.13 9.06
C GLN A 6 10.65 16.42 7.91
N THR A 7 10.10 17.17 6.95
CA THR A 7 9.67 16.61 5.67
C THR A 7 10.89 15.94 5.04
N GLU A 8 10.89 14.59 4.99
CA GLU A 8 11.99 13.85 4.38
C GLU A 8 11.93 14.10 2.86
N THR A 9 12.88 14.88 2.35
CA THR A 9 13.08 15.07 0.91
C THR A 9 13.37 13.72 0.29
N THR A 10 12.67 13.43 -0.80
CA THR A 10 12.56 12.07 -1.32
C THR A 10 12.74 12.01 -2.83
N VAL A 11 13.38 10.94 -3.27
CA VAL A 11 13.53 10.58 -4.67
C VAL A 11 12.74 9.32 -4.98
N LEU A 12 12.03 9.31 -6.11
CA LEU A 12 11.31 8.14 -6.60
C LEU A 12 12.10 7.42 -7.69
N VAL A 13 12.05 6.09 -7.70
CA VAL A 13 12.74 5.25 -8.68
C VAL A 13 11.77 4.20 -9.23
N ALA A 14 11.65 4.14 -10.56
CA ALA A 14 10.88 3.11 -11.25
C ALA A 14 11.61 2.54 -12.48
N LEU A 15 11.18 1.36 -12.91
CA LEU A 15 11.68 0.71 -14.12
C LEU A 15 10.65 0.81 -15.24
N ILE A 16 11.16 1.00 -16.46
CA ILE A 16 10.37 0.90 -17.71
C ILE A 16 10.70 -0.47 -18.30
N THR A 17 9.71 -1.37 -18.32
CA THR A 17 9.84 -2.76 -18.79
C THR A 17 9.06 -2.97 -20.09
N GLN A 18 9.15 -4.14 -20.71
CA GLN A 18 8.40 -4.45 -21.94
C GLN A 18 6.88 -4.46 -21.75
N THR A 19 6.41 -4.76 -20.53
CA THR A 19 4.98 -4.75 -20.18
C THR A 19 4.52 -3.40 -19.66
N GLN A 20 5.44 -2.50 -19.32
CA GLN A 20 5.16 -1.20 -18.73
C GLN A 20 5.85 -0.10 -19.54
N ASN A 21 5.11 0.45 -20.50
CA ASN A 21 5.58 1.57 -21.32
C ASN A 21 5.82 2.84 -20.47
N GLU A 22 6.53 3.81 -21.05
CA GLU A 22 6.88 5.07 -20.40
C GLU A 22 5.67 5.84 -19.86
N ARG A 23 4.59 5.93 -20.64
CA ARG A 23 3.32 6.56 -20.22
C ARG A 23 2.77 5.93 -18.93
N LYS A 24 2.69 4.60 -18.88
CA LYS A 24 2.24 3.87 -17.68
C LYS A 24 3.20 4.08 -16.50
N THR A 25 4.50 4.10 -16.76
CA THR A 25 5.51 4.33 -15.72
C THR A 25 5.38 5.72 -15.10
N ASN A 26 5.04 6.74 -15.90
CA ASN A 26 4.80 8.08 -15.38
C ASN A 26 3.52 8.12 -14.52
N GLU A 27 2.41 7.56 -14.99
CA GLU A 27 1.17 7.44 -14.18
C GLU A 27 1.44 6.72 -12.84
N TYR A 28 2.28 5.69 -12.89
CA TYR A 28 2.69 4.92 -11.72
C TYR A 28 3.54 5.74 -10.74
N LEU A 29 4.49 6.52 -11.26
CA LEU A 29 5.30 7.44 -10.46
C LEU A 29 4.48 8.61 -9.89
N ASP A 30 3.44 9.06 -10.59
CA ASP A 30 2.52 10.08 -10.11
C ASP A 30 1.71 9.56 -8.92
N GLU A 31 1.18 8.33 -9.04
CA GLU A 31 0.51 7.67 -7.91
C GLU A 31 1.48 7.39 -6.75
N LEU A 32 2.73 6.97 -7.02
CA LEU A 32 3.74 6.77 -5.99
C LEU A 32 4.13 8.09 -5.31
N ALA A 33 4.18 9.19 -6.05
CA ALA A 33 4.38 10.51 -5.48
C ALA A 33 3.24 10.89 -4.54
N PHE A 34 2.01 10.64 -4.95
CA PHE A 34 0.84 10.90 -4.12
C PHE A 34 0.81 10.03 -2.85
N LEU A 35 1.30 8.78 -2.92
CA LEU A 35 1.54 7.95 -1.73
C LEU A 35 2.60 8.56 -0.81
N ALA A 36 3.73 9.00 -1.37
CA ALA A 36 4.81 9.61 -0.60
C ALA A 36 4.35 10.90 0.11
N GLU A 37 3.64 11.76 -0.60
CA GLU A 37 3.02 12.98 -0.05
C GLU A 37 2.02 12.66 1.06
N THR A 38 1.19 11.62 0.88
CA THR A 38 0.26 11.14 1.91
C THR A 38 0.99 10.67 3.18
N ALA A 39 2.20 10.12 3.05
CA ALA A 39 3.06 9.74 4.17
C ALA A 39 3.85 10.91 4.78
N GLY A 40 3.76 12.11 4.20
CA GLY A 40 4.47 13.32 4.65
C GLY A 40 5.89 13.48 4.06
N ALA A 41 6.19 12.80 2.96
CA ALA A 41 7.44 12.95 2.22
C ALA A 41 7.29 13.95 1.06
N GLU A 42 8.35 14.73 0.78
CA GLU A 42 8.36 15.69 -0.33
C GLU A 42 9.15 15.11 -1.51
N VAL A 43 8.50 14.93 -2.65
CA VAL A 43 9.13 14.32 -3.84
C VAL A 43 9.86 15.38 -4.65
N VAL A 44 11.19 15.30 -4.68
CA VAL A 44 12.06 16.27 -5.36
C VAL A 44 12.38 15.84 -6.79
N LYS A 45 12.53 14.52 -7.03
CA LYS A 45 12.90 13.99 -8.35
C LYS A 45 12.38 12.58 -8.59
N LYS A 46 12.10 12.28 -9.85
CA LYS A 46 11.70 10.96 -10.36
C LYS A 46 12.81 10.43 -11.28
N PHE A 47 13.34 9.25 -10.98
CA PHE A 47 14.27 8.52 -11.84
C PHE A 47 13.58 7.32 -12.49
N THR A 48 13.84 7.16 -13.78
CA THR A 48 13.42 5.98 -14.53
C THR A 48 14.63 5.30 -15.15
N GLN A 49 14.55 3.98 -15.29
CA GLN A 49 15.50 3.21 -16.08
C GLN A 49 14.78 2.21 -16.97
N ARG A 50 15.10 2.25 -18.27
CA ARG A 50 14.64 1.24 -19.21
C ARG A 50 15.48 -0.02 -19.09
N ILE A 51 14.84 -1.11 -18.65
CA ILE A 51 15.47 -2.44 -18.53
C ILE A 51 14.38 -3.50 -18.66
N ASP A 52 14.70 -4.64 -19.27
CA ASP A 52 13.71 -5.72 -19.43
C ASP A 52 13.42 -6.42 -18.09
N ILE A 53 14.44 -6.62 -17.27
CA ILE A 53 14.36 -7.33 -15.98
C ILE A 53 15.14 -6.54 -14.94
N ALA A 54 14.53 -6.33 -13.77
CA ALA A 54 15.18 -5.67 -12.64
C ALA A 54 16.48 -6.37 -12.23
N ASN A 55 17.49 -5.59 -11.87
CA ASN A 55 18.76 -6.14 -11.42
C ASN A 55 18.58 -6.87 -10.08
N ALA A 56 18.94 -8.15 -10.02
CA ALA A 56 18.83 -8.97 -8.80
C ALA A 56 19.69 -8.47 -7.62
N VAL A 57 20.65 -7.57 -7.86
CA VAL A 57 21.56 -7.03 -6.84
C VAL A 57 21.11 -5.66 -6.36
N THR A 58 20.72 -4.76 -7.26
CA THR A 58 20.51 -3.32 -6.98
C THR A 58 19.20 -2.76 -7.52
N TYR A 59 18.33 -3.60 -8.09
CA TYR A 59 17.07 -3.26 -8.79
C TYR A 59 17.29 -2.42 -10.06
N VAL A 60 17.99 -1.29 -9.95
CA VAL A 60 18.55 -0.50 -11.06
C VAL A 60 19.95 -0.97 -11.47
N GLY A 61 20.41 -0.55 -12.64
CA GLY A 61 21.79 -0.77 -13.10
C GLY A 61 22.79 0.10 -12.35
N LYS A 62 24.06 -0.34 -12.29
CA LYS A 62 25.15 0.36 -11.56
C LYS A 62 25.31 1.83 -11.94
N GLY A 63 25.24 2.15 -13.23
CA GLY A 63 25.38 3.54 -13.70
C GLY A 63 24.25 4.44 -13.19
N LYS A 64 23.01 3.94 -13.22
CA LYS A 64 21.84 4.67 -12.69
C LYS A 64 21.90 4.80 -11.17
N LEU A 65 22.37 3.77 -10.47
CA LEU A 65 22.55 3.83 -9.02
C LEU A 65 23.58 4.89 -8.62
N GLN A 66 24.67 5.01 -9.38
CA GLN A 66 25.68 6.04 -9.18
C GLN A 66 25.12 7.45 -9.44
N GLU A 67 24.32 7.63 -10.51
CA GLU A 67 23.60 8.87 -10.79
C GLU A 67 22.65 9.27 -9.65
N ILE A 68 21.90 8.31 -9.11
CA ILE A 68 21.02 8.53 -7.95
C ILE A 68 21.86 8.93 -6.73
N LYS A 69 23.00 8.25 -6.49
CA LYS A 69 23.90 8.56 -5.37
C LYS A 69 24.44 9.98 -5.41
N GLU A 70 24.88 10.42 -6.59
CA GLU A 70 25.40 11.77 -6.80
C GLU A 70 24.31 12.80 -6.50
N TYR A 71 23.10 12.59 -7.04
CA TYR A 71 21.97 13.47 -6.79
C TYR A 71 21.55 13.53 -5.32
N VAL A 72 21.49 12.37 -4.66
CA VAL A 72 21.15 12.25 -3.22
C VAL A 72 22.15 13.02 -2.36
N SER A 73 23.44 12.91 -2.67
CA SER A 73 24.51 13.59 -1.91
C SER A 73 24.54 15.09 -2.17
N GLU A 74 24.24 15.53 -3.40
CA GLU A 74 24.24 16.95 -3.79
C GLU A 74 23.04 17.71 -3.20
N HIS A 75 21.88 17.06 -3.09
CA HIS A 75 20.62 17.70 -2.69
C HIS A 75 20.16 17.33 -1.27
N ASP A 76 21.02 16.65 -0.49
CA ASP A 76 20.75 16.19 0.89
C ASP A 76 19.40 15.46 1.02
N ILE A 77 19.20 14.47 0.14
CA ILE A 77 17.96 13.69 0.09
C ILE A 77 17.96 12.67 1.23
N GLY A 78 16.93 12.71 2.08
CA GLY A 78 16.81 11.81 3.24
C GLY A 78 16.31 10.40 2.91
N MET A 79 15.56 10.23 1.81
CA MET A 79 14.91 8.96 1.45
C MET A 79 14.89 8.68 -0.05
N VAL A 80 14.98 7.40 -0.41
CA VAL A 80 14.69 6.91 -1.76
C VAL A 80 13.58 5.87 -1.73
N ILE A 81 12.54 6.08 -2.54
CA ILE A 81 11.37 5.19 -2.67
C ILE A 81 11.39 4.48 -4.03
N PHE A 82 11.21 3.16 -4.02
CA PHE A 82 11.13 2.33 -5.21
C PHE A 82 9.68 1.89 -5.48
N ASP A 83 9.21 1.94 -6.75
CA ASP A 83 7.82 1.57 -7.12
C ASP A 83 7.51 0.07 -6.98
N ASP A 84 8.52 -0.79 -7.00
CA ASP A 84 8.37 -2.24 -6.85
C ASP A 84 8.87 -2.73 -5.50
N GLU A 85 8.33 -3.87 -5.07
CA GLU A 85 8.80 -4.57 -3.87
C GLU A 85 10.27 -5.00 -4.05
N LEU A 86 11.10 -4.60 -3.08
CA LEU A 86 12.52 -4.94 -3.10
C LEU A 86 12.78 -6.19 -2.26
N SER A 87 13.65 -7.06 -2.78
CA SER A 87 14.18 -8.17 -2.00
C SER A 87 15.13 -7.68 -0.89
N ALA A 88 15.25 -8.45 0.20
CA ALA A 88 16.17 -8.15 1.30
C ALA A 88 17.63 -7.93 0.84
N LYS A 89 18.05 -8.60 -0.24
CA LYS A 89 19.38 -8.43 -0.83
C LYS A 89 19.52 -7.08 -1.53
N GLN A 90 18.50 -6.66 -2.29
CA GLN A 90 18.50 -5.37 -2.98
C GLN A 90 18.52 -4.22 -1.99
N ILE A 91 17.63 -4.23 -0.99
CA ILE A 91 17.56 -3.19 0.05
C ILE A 91 18.94 -2.97 0.67
N ARG A 92 19.59 -4.03 1.15
CA ARG A 92 20.91 -3.94 1.79
C ARG A 92 22.00 -3.39 0.87
N ASN A 93 22.03 -3.80 -0.40
CA ASN A 93 23.07 -3.33 -1.33
C ASN A 93 22.86 -1.86 -1.67
N ILE A 94 21.60 -1.46 -1.91
CA ILE A 94 21.23 -0.08 -2.22
C ILE A 94 21.52 0.82 -1.01
N GLU A 95 21.10 0.42 0.19
CA GLU A 95 21.35 1.14 1.45
C GLU A 95 22.85 1.30 1.73
N LYS A 96 23.66 0.26 1.45
CA LYS A 96 25.13 0.34 1.57
C LYS A 96 25.74 1.33 0.59
N GLU A 97 25.20 1.45 -0.61
CA GLU A 97 25.73 2.33 -1.65
C GLU A 97 25.29 3.79 -1.49
N LEU A 98 24.01 4.01 -1.15
CA LEU A 98 23.38 5.33 -1.03
C LEU A 98 23.48 5.93 0.38
N GLN A 99 23.63 5.12 1.42
CA GLN A 99 23.69 5.54 2.84
C GLN A 99 22.49 6.37 3.32
N VAL A 100 21.34 6.20 2.68
CA VAL A 100 20.07 6.85 3.03
C VAL A 100 18.98 5.81 3.23
N LYS A 101 17.86 6.23 3.83
CA LYS A 101 16.71 5.37 4.09
C LYS A 101 16.08 4.91 2.78
N ILE A 102 15.94 3.60 2.62
CA ILE A 102 15.33 2.99 1.44
C ILE A 102 13.95 2.46 1.81
N LEU A 103 12.92 2.92 1.10
CA LEU A 103 11.58 2.35 1.15
C LEU A 103 11.21 1.75 -0.20
N ASP A 104 10.39 0.72 -0.17
CA ASP A 104 9.67 0.26 -1.34
C ASP A 104 8.19 0.60 -1.23
N ARG A 105 7.46 0.41 -2.32
CA ARG A 105 6.03 0.68 -2.39
C ARG A 105 5.24 -0.05 -1.30
N THR A 106 5.58 -1.30 -1.03
CA THR A 106 4.90 -2.11 0.00
C THR A 106 5.08 -1.50 1.39
N SER A 107 6.32 -1.15 1.77
CA SER A 107 6.61 -0.53 3.06
C SER A 107 5.91 0.82 3.20
N LEU A 108 5.91 1.63 2.12
CA LEU A 108 5.23 2.93 2.10
C LEU A 108 3.72 2.79 2.36
N ILE A 109 3.07 1.84 1.68
CA ILE A 109 1.64 1.55 1.88
C ILE A 109 1.37 1.12 3.32
N LEU A 110 2.20 0.24 3.88
CA LEU A 110 2.06 -0.21 5.27
C LEU A 110 2.22 0.94 6.28
N ASP A 111 3.15 1.86 6.03
CA ASP A 111 3.36 3.04 6.88
C ASP A 111 2.19 4.01 6.83
N ILE A 112 1.64 4.28 5.64
CA ILE A 112 0.41 5.09 5.49
C ILE A 112 -0.74 4.44 6.27
N PHE A 113 -0.91 3.12 6.16
CA PHE A 113 -1.94 2.43 6.93
C PHE A 113 -1.70 2.48 8.43
N ALA A 114 -0.45 2.40 8.88
CA ALA A 114 -0.14 2.50 10.30
C ALA A 114 -0.49 3.89 10.84
N MET A 115 -0.26 4.94 10.04
CA MET A 115 -0.65 6.32 10.37
C MET A 115 -2.18 6.51 10.40
N ARG A 116 -2.92 5.80 9.54
CA ARG A 116 -4.38 5.93 9.41
C ARG A 116 -5.17 4.99 10.32
N ALA A 117 -4.58 3.91 10.82
CA ALA A 117 -5.24 2.95 11.70
C ALA A 117 -5.64 3.58 13.04
N GLN A 118 -6.94 3.83 13.21
CA GLN A 118 -7.49 4.39 14.45
C GLN A 118 -8.01 3.28 15.37
N THR A 119 -8.73 2.31 14.83
CA THR A 119 -9.27 1.22 15.64
C THR A 119 -8.20 0.23 16.09
N ALA A 120 -8.43 -0.43 17.24
CA ALA A 120 -7.55 -1.50 17.70
C ALA A 120 -7.40 -2.62 16.66
N ASN A 121 -8.46 -2.94 15.92
CA ASN A 121 -8.42 -3.96 14.88
C ASN A 121 -7.50 -3.55 13.71
N ALA A 122 -7.71 -2.37 13.14
CA ALA A 122 -6.86 -1.89 12.06
C ALA A 122 -5.39 -1.81 12.50
N LYS A 123 -5.12 -1.36 13.74
CA LYS A 123 -3.76 -1.33 14.29
C LYS A 123 -3.14 -2.72 14.37
N THR A 124 -3.85 -3.70 14.93
CA THR A 124 -3.37 -5.09 15.03
C THR A 124 -3.13 -5.71 13.65
N GLN A 125 -3.99 -5.44 12.67
CA GLN A 125 -3.83 -5.94 11.29
C GLN A 125 -2.60 -5.36 10.60
N VAL A 126 -2.43 -4.04 10.67
CA VAL A 126 -1.31 -3.36 10.05
C VAL A 126 0.01 -3.74 10.74
N GLU A 127 0.03 -3.82 12.07
CA GLU A 127 1.22 -4.25 12.82
C GLU A 127 1.62 -5.69 12.45
N LEU A 128 0.63 -6.60 12.30
CA LEU A 128 0.90 -7.97 11.84
C LEU A 128 1.49 -7.99 10.42
N ALA A 129 0.94 -7.20 9.51
CA ALA A 129 1.43 -7.11 8.14
C ALA A 129 2.84 -6.52 8.08
N GLN A 130 3.14 -5.49 8.87
CA GLN A 130 4.49 -4.93 9.02
C GLN A 130 5.48 -5.99 9.51
N TYR A 131 5.15 -6.75 10.55
CA TYR A 131 6.04 -7.82 11.03
C TYR A 131 6.25 -8.94 10.01
N LYS A 132 5.21 -9.37 9.31
CA LYS A 132 5.33 -10.36 8.21
C LYS A 132 6.29 -9.88 7.14
N TYR A 133 6.14 -8.62 6.71
CA TYR A 133 6.96 -8.02 5.68
C TYR A 133 8.42 -7.79 6.13
N MET A 134 8.65 -7.40 7.39
CA MET A 134 9.98 -7.14 7.94
C MET A 134 10.76 -8.41 8.28
N LEU A 135 10.10 -9.48 8.76
CA LEU A 135 10.75 -10.71 9.22
C LEU A 135 11.78 -11.32 8.23
N PRO A 136 11.45 -11.53 6.94
CA PRO A 136 12.42 -12.06 5.97
C PRO A 136 13.54 -11.08 5.62
N ARG A 137 13.37 -9.78 5.92
CA ARG A 137 14.32 -8.70 5.61
C ARG A 137 15.28 -8.41 6.77
N LEU A 138 14.85 -8.59 8.01
CA LEU A 138 15.66 -8.35 9.22
C LEU A 138 16.84 -9.32 9.38
N THR A 139 16.65 -10.58 8.98
CA THR A 139 17.64 -11.67 9.17
C THR A 139 19.00 -11.40 8.54
N ARG A 140 19.10 -10.51 7.52
CA ARG A 140 20.37 -10.22 6.81
C ARG A 140 20.98 -8.87 7.13
N LEU A 141 20.25 -7.94 7.74
CA LEU A 141 20.77 -6.65 8.23
C LEU A 141 21.72 -6.86 9.42
N TRP A 142 21.41 -7.84 10.27
CA TRP A 142 22.09 -8.09 11.54
C TRP A 142 23.36 -8.95 11.44
N THR A 143 23.54 -9.69 10.34
CA THR A 143 24.80 -10.40 10.04
C THR A 143 26.02 -9.46 9.98
N HIS A 144 25.80 -8.16 9.79
CA HIS A 144 26.85 -7.13 9.86
C HIS A 144 27.13 -6.65 11.29
N LEU A 145 26.11 -6.56 12.15
CA LEU A 145 26.24 -6.15 13.56
C LEU A 145 26.96 -7.22 14.39
N GLU A 146 26.71 -8.51 14.16
CA GLU A 146 27.45 -9.60 14.80
C GLU A 146 28.96 -9.58 14.45
N ARG A 147 29.32 -9.14 13.24
CA ARG A 147 30.73 -9.00 12.84
C ARG A 147 31.41 -7.77 13.46
N GLN A 148 30.67 -6.72 13.80
CA GLN A 148 31.21 -5.53 14.47
C GLN A 148 31.25 -5.68 16.00
N GLY A 149 30.31 -6.41 16.60
CA GLY A 149 30.27 -6.65 18.05
C GLY A 149 31.28 -7.68 18.57
N GLY A 150 31.87 -8.51 17.69
CA GLY A 150 32.78 -9.62 18.07
C GLY A 150 34.25 -9.43 17.70
N GLY A 151 34.69 -8.22 17.32
CA GLY A 151 35.99 -8.01 16.66
C GLY A 151 36.86 -6.90 17.25
N SER A 152 36.91 -6.74 18.57
CA SER A 152 37.94 -5.91 19.22
C SER A 152 38.55 -6.69 20.38
N GLY A 153 39.69 -7.33 20.10
CA GLY A 153 40.37 -8.22 21.05
C GLY A 153 41.59 -8.88 20.40
N SER A 154 42.59 -8.04 20.10
CA SER A 154 44.03 -8.31 20.09
C SER A 154 44.54 -9.75 19.97
N ALA A 155 45.43 -9.90 18.99
CA ALA A 155 46.47 -10.90 18.91
C ALA A 155 47.03 -11.35 20.28
N ARG A 156 47.28 -12.67 20.36
CA ARG A 156 48.07 -13.42 21.35
C ARG A 156 47.39 -13.73 22.70
N GLY A 157 47.13 -15.03 22.88
CA GLY A 157 47.11 -15.67 24.20
C GLY A 157 45.71 -16.11 24.61
N GLY A 158 45.59 -17.39 24.94
CA GLY A 158 44.33 -18.04 25.22
C GLY A 158 43.49 -17.39 26.32
N SER A 159 42.21 -17.26 26.05
CA SER A 159 41.17 -17.26 27.07
C SER A 159 39.92 -17.91 26.49
N VAL A 160 39.74 -19.17 26.88
CA VAL A 160 38.50 -19.91 26.86
C VAL A 160 37.43 -19.09 27.58
N GLY A 161 36.36 -18.69 26.89
CA GLY A 161 35.23 -18.03 27.53
C GLY A 161 34.23 -17.46 26.53
N LEU A 162 33.18 -18.25 26.24
CA LEU A 162 31.84 -17.90 25.68
C LEU A 162 31.26 -18.96 24.73
N ARG A 163 31.76 -20.21 24.75
CA ARG A 163 31.02 -21.37 24.23
C ARG A 163 29.98 -21.86 25.26
N GLY A 164 28.95 -21.05 25.51
CA GLY A 164 27.66 -21.56 25.99
C GLY A 164 26.75 -21.82 24.79
N PRO A 165 25.68 -22.64 24.92
CA PRO A 165 24.61 -22.69 23.93
C PRO A 165 23.80 -21.39 24.02
N GLY A 166 24.42 -20.27 23.65
CA GLY A 166 23.82 -18.94 23.65
C GLY A 166 23.13 -18.72 22.33
N GLU A 167 21.80 -18.71 22.35
CA GLU A 167 20.96 -18.25 21.25
C GLU A 167 21.54 -16.93 20.72
N THR A 168 21.81 -16.86 19.41
CA THR A 168 22.36 -15.64 18.81
C THR A 168 21.39 -14.47 19.04
N GLN A 169 21.89 -13.23 19.13
CA GLN A 169 21.00 -12.05 19.27
C GLN A 169 19.95 -12.04 18.15
N LEU A 170 20.37 -12.44 16.94
CA LEU A 170 19.52 -12.69 15.79
C LEU A 170 18.36 -13.66 16.03
N GLU A 171 18.63 -14.81 16.66
CA GLU A 171 17.61 -15.80 16.99
C GLU A 171 16.67 -15.27 18.08
N MET A 172 17.21 -14.56 19.07
CA MET A 172 16.43 -13.95 20.14
C MET A 172 15.44 -12.91 19.59
N ASP A 173 15.89 -12.00 18.73
CA ASP A 173 15.03 -10.98 18.13
C ASP A 173 14.02 -11.56 17.15
N LYS A 174 14.41 -12.58 16.39
CA LYS A 174 13.46 -13.36 15.58
C LYS A 174 12.40 -14.01 16.46
N ARG A 175 12.78 -14.57 17.60
CA ARG A 175 11.85 -15.19 18.57
C ARG A 175 10.90 -14.16 19.16
N ILE A 176 11.37 -12.96 19.48
CA ILE A 176 10.54 -11.85 19.96
C ILE A 176 9.51 -11.48 18.89
N ILE A 177 9.93 -11.27 17.64
CA ILE A 177 9.01 -10.91 16.54
C ILE A 177 7.99 -12.02 16.31
N LEU A 178 8.42 -13.28 16.25
CA LEU A 178 7.51 -14.42 16.07
C LEU A 178 6.51 -14.55 17.23
N SER A 179 6.94 -14.31 18.47
CA SER A 179 6.07 -14.32 19.64
C SER A 179 5.05 -13.18 19.56
N ARG A 180 5.48 -11.99 19.13
CA ARG A 180 4.60 -10.84 18.91
C ARG A 180 3.57 -11.12 17.80
N MET A 181 4.00 -11.70 16.69
CA MET A 181 3.11 -12.13 15.61
C MET A 181 2.08 -13.15 16.08
N ALA A 182 2.47 -14.12 16.92
CA ALA A 182 1.54 -15.10 17.48
C ALA A 182 0.47 -14.43 18.35
N LEU A 183 0.87 -13.49 19.21
CA LEU A 183 -0.06 -12.70 20.02
C LEU A 183 -1.04 -11.88 19.16
N LEU A 184 -0.53 -11.16 18.16
CA LEU A 184 -1.36 -10.35 17.25
C LEU A 184 -2.36 -11.23 16.48
N LYS A 185 -1.94 -12.42 16.02
CA LYS A 185 -2.84 -13.38 15.38
C LYS A 185 -3.97 -13.84 16.32
N GLU A 186 -3.65 -14.12 17.58
CA GLU A 186 -4.66 -14.52 18.57
C GLU A 186 -5.65 -13.37 18.83
N GLN A 187 -5.16 -12.14 18.94
CA GLN A 187 -6.01 -10.95 19.08
C GLN A 187 -6.95 -10.78 17.89
N LEU A 188 -6.47 -10.97 16.65
CA LEU A 188 -7.32 -10.91 15.45
C LEU A 188 -8.44 -11.95 15.49
N VAL A 189 -8.15 -13.19 15.91
CA VAL A 189 -9.17 -14.24 16.03
C VAL A 189 -10.27 -13.83 17.03
N GLN A 190 -9.91 -13.18 18.14
CA GLN A 190 -10.90 -12.69 19.10
C GLN A 190 -11.74 -11.55 18.53
N ILE A 191 -11.12 -10.62 17.81
CA ILE A 191 -11.80 -9.51 17.16
C ILE A 191 -12.77 -10.01 16.08
N ASP A 192 -12.35 -11.00 15.29
CA ASP A 192 -13.20 -11.60 14.25
C ASP A 192 -14.44 -12.28 14.84
N LYS A 193 -14.30 -12.95 16.00
CA LYS A 193 -15.45 -13.50 16.74
C LYS A 193 -16.41 -12.41 17.20
N GLN A 194 -15.90 -11.30 17.73
CA GLN A 194 -16.73 -10.16 18.15
C GLN A 194 -17.46 -9.52 16.95
N LYS A 195 -16.75 -9.30 15.84
CA LYS A 195 -17.35 -8.80 14.60
C LYS A 195 -18.44 -9.74 14.08
N ALA A 196 -18.20 -11.05 14.08
CA ALA A 196 -19.20 -12.04 13.67
C ALA A 196 -20.49 -11.96 14.51
N THR A 197 -20.39 -11.75 15.83
CA THR A 197 -21.56 -11.57 16.69
C THR A 197 -22.28 -10.26 16.40
N GLN A 198 -21.55 -9.15 16.22
CA GLN A 198 -22.18 -7.88 15.79
C GLN A 198 -22.90 -8.03 14.45
N ARG A 199 -22.30 -8.75 13.49
CA ARG A 199 -22.89 -9.04 12.18
C ARG A 199 -24.20 -9.82 12.30
N LYS A 200 -24.25 -10.87 13.13
CA LYS A 200 -25.48 -11.63 13.39
C LYS A 200 -26.60 -10.78 13.98
N ASN A 201 -26.27 -9.72 14.71
CA ASN A 201 -27.24 -8.80 15.31
C ASN A 201 -27.73 -7.68 14.34
N ARG A 202 -27.22 -7.60 13.10
CA ARG A 202 -27.55 -6.50 12.15
C ARG A 202 -28.93 -6.63 11.44
N GLY A 203 -29.72 -7.66 11.73
CA GLY A 203 -31.07 -7.81 11.15
C GLY A 203 -31.08 -8.12 9.64
N ARG A 204 -32.27 -8.22 9.02
CA ARG A 204 -32.47 -8.55 7.59
C ARG A 204 -32.43 -7.30 6.68
N LEU A 205 -31.65 -6.28 7.02
CA LEU A 205 -31.55 -5.08 6.18
C LEU A 205 -30.64 -5.36 4.98
N ILE A 206 -30.94 -4.72 3.84
CA ILE A 206 -30.10 -4.81 2.64
C ILE A 206 -28.75 -4.17 2.93
N HIS A 207 -27.66 -4.86 2.59
CA HIS A 207 -26.30 -4.37 2.74
C HIS A 207 -25.73 -3.94 1.39
N VAL A 208 -25.21 -2.72 1.35
CA VAL A 208 -24.61 -2.12 0.15
C VAL A 208 -23.18 -1.71 0.48
N ALA A 209 -22.21 -2.17 -0.29
CA ALA A 209 -20.80 -1.82 -0.10
C ALA A 209 -20.28 -0.92 -1.23
N LEU A 210 -19.66 0.20 -0.87
CA LEU A 210 -18.94 1.07 -1.81
C LEU A 210 -17.55 0.47 -2.06
N ILE A 211 -17.24 0.15 -3.31
CA ILE A 211 -15.93 -0.35 -3.73
C ILE A 211 -15.36 0.56 -4.82
N GLY A 212 -14.04 0.49 -5.01
CA GLY A 212 -13.36 1.27 -6.03
C GLY A 212 -11.94 1.61 -5.63
N TYR A 213 -11.20 2.17 -6.58
CA TYR A 213 -9.82 2.57 -6.38
C TYR A 213 -9.68 3.62 -5.26
N THR A 214 -8.49 3.80 -4.72
CA THR A 214 -8.21 4.88 -3.78
C THR A 214 -8.45 6.25 -4.43
N ASN A 215 -8.94 7.21 -3.66
CA ASN A 215 -9.24 8.56 -4.11
C ASN A 215 -10.33 8.72 -5.22
N VAL A 216 -11.18 7.72 -5.46
CA VAL A 216 -12.31 7.82 -6.42
C VAL A 216 -13.53 8.56 -5.87
N GLY A 217 -13.50 8.99 -4.60
CA GLY A 217 -14.61 9.69 -3.94
C GLY A 217 -15.65 8.81 -3.24
N LYS A 218 -15.30 7.57 -2.85
CA LYS A 218 -16.20 6.68 -2.08
C LYS A 218 -16.75 7.33 -0.80
N SER A 219 -15.87 7.89 0.02
CA SER A 219 -16.26 8.51 1.29
C SER A 219 -17.09 9.77 1.08
N THR A 220 -16.81 10.55 0.04
CA THR A 220 -17.63 11.69 -0.39
C THR A 220 -19.03 11.24 -0.78
N LEU A 221 -19.17 10.18 -1.57
CA LEU A 221 -20.46 9.61 -1.95
C LEU A 221 -21.22 9.07 -0.73
N MET A 222 -20.53 8.40 0.19
CA MET A 222 -21.10 7.92 1.44
C MET A 222 -21.70 9.06 2.27
N ASN A 223 -20.98 10.19 2.37
CA ASN A 223 -21.45 11.38 3.10
C ASN A 223 -22.71 11.98 2.54
N LEU A 224 -22.74 12.12 1.21
CA LEU A 224 -23.90 12.67 0.51
C LEU A 224 -25.14 11.78 0.74
N LEU A 225 -24.97 10.46 0.67
CA LEU A 225 -26.07 9.51 0.88
C LEU A 225 -26.50 9.41 2.35
N ALA A 226 -25.55 9.43 3.28
CA ALA A 226 -25.82 9.29 4.71
C ALA A 226 -26.16 10.62 5.41
N LYS A 227 -26.10 11.76 4.70
CA LYS A 227 -26.21 13.12 5.27
C LYS A 227 -25.30 13.31 6.49
N SER A 228 -24.08 12.80 6.41
CA SER A 228 -23.11 12.78 7.51
C SER A 228 -21.79 13.41 7.11
N GLU A 229 -21.04 13.88 8.10
CA GLU A 229 -19.66 14.35 7.95
C GLU A 229 -18.67 13.19 8.24
N VAL A 230 -18.50 12.25 7.31
CA VAL A 230 -17.31 11.38 7.29
C VAL A 230 -16.15 12.20 6.73
N PHE A 231 -14.97 12.02 7.30
CA PHE A 231 -13.77 12.74 6.88
C PHE A 231 -13.37 12.29 5.46
N ALA A 232 -13.49 13.19 4.49
CA ALA A 232 -13.04 12.98 3.11
C ALA A 232 -11.91 13.99 2.81
N GLU A 233 -10.69 13.48 2.63
CA GLU A 233 -9.52 14.26 2.19
C GLU A 233 -9.07 13.75 0.82
N ASP A 234 -8.48 14.64 0.02
CA ASP A 234 -7.76 14.28 -1.21
C ASP A 234 -6.40 13.66 -0.86
N LYS A 235 -6.44 12.47 -0.26
CA LYS A 235 -5.27 11.67 0.15
C LYS A 235 -5.58 10.19 -0.03
N LEU A 236 -4.54 9.39 -0.31
CA LEU A 236 -4.71 7.94 -0.45
C LEU A 236 -5.05 7.31 0.91
N PHE A 237 -5.87 6.26 0.86
CA PHE A 237 -6.32 5.53 2.05
C PHE A 237 -6.96 6.42 3.14
N ALA A 238 -7.73 7.42 2.73
CA ALA A 238 -8.52 8.25 3.64
C ALA A 238 -9.42 7.41 4.57
N THR A 239 -9.90 6.27 4.09
CA THR A 239 -10.67 5.30 4.87
C THR A 239 -9.97 3.94 4.95
N LEU A 240 -9.58 3.58 6.17
CA LEU A 240 -9.01 2.27 6.52
C LEU A 240 -10.00 1.41 7.31
N ASP A 241 -10.73 2.05 8.23
CA ASP A 241 -11.77 1.40 9.01
C ASP A 241 -13.07 1.40 8.22
N THR A 242 -13.75 0.24 8.14
CA THR A 242 -15.06 0.14 7.49
C THR A 242 -16.10 0.88 8.32
N THR A 243 -16.69 1.93 7.75
CA THR A 243 -17.81 2.65 8.38
C THR A 243 -19.12 2.14 7.80
N VAL A 244 -20.03 1.70 8.67
CA VAL A 244 -21.39 1.27 8.29
C VAL A 244 -22.39 2.31 8.77
N ARG A 245 -23.25 2.77 7.86
CA ARG A 245 -24.30 3.75 8.15
C ARG A 245 -25.64 3.24 7.65
N ARG A 246 -26.70 3.58 8.38
CA ARG A 246 -28.07 3.34 7.92
C ARG A 246 -28.51 4.51 7.06
N VAL A 247 -28.88 4.21 5.82
CA VAL A 247 -29.38 5.18 4.84
C VAL A 247 -30.84 4.82 4.53
N ILE A 248 -31.66 5.83 4.24
CA ILE A 248 -33.05 5.66 3.85
C ILE A 248 -33.27 6.45 2.56
N ILE A 249 -33.66 5.76 1.49
CA ILE A 249 -34.04 6.36 0.21
C ILE A 249 -35.46 5.88 -0.10
N ASP A 250 -36.38 6.80 -0.39
CA ASP A 250 -37.78 6.49 -0.75
C ASP A 250 -38.46 5.45 0.16
N ASN A 251 -38.24 5.59 1.48
CA ASN A 251 -38.70 4.68 2.56
C ASN A 251 -38.08 3.28 2.59
N LEU A 252 -37.06 2.99 1.78
CA LEU A 252 -36.28 1.76 1.85
C LEU A 252 -35.03 1.96 2.72
N PRO A 253 -34.97 1.38 3.94
CA PRO A 253 -33.76 1.42 4.75
C PRO A 253 -32.75 0.38 4.29
N PHE A 254 -31.50 0.78 4.13
CA PHE A 254 -30.37 -0.12 3.87
C PHE A 254 -29.13 0.31 4.66
N LEU A 255 -28.17 -0.60 4.78
CA LEU A 255 -26.87 -0.34 5.38
C LEU A 255 -25.87 -0.06 4.26
N LEU A 256 -25.24 1.10 4.32
CA LEU A 256 -24.18 1.51 3.41
C LEU A 256 -22.84 1.40 4.13
N SER A 257 -21.92 0.62 3.56
CA SER A 257 -20.59 0.39 4.09
C SER A 257 -19.54 1.01 3.18
N ASP A 258 -18.69 1.89 3.71
CA ASP A 258 -17.49 2.37 3.01
C ASP A 258 -16.33 1.41 3.27
N THR A 259 -15.65 1.01 2.20
CA THR A 259 -14.55 0.03 2.27
C THR A 259 -13.21 0.69 1.97
N VAL A 260 -12.15 0.00 2.37
CA VAL A 260 -10.78 0.39 2.00
C VAL A 260 -10.69 0.52 0.48
N GLY A 261 -10.07 1.60 0.01
CA GLY A 261 -9.82 1.76 -1.41
C GLY A 261 -8.78 0.78 -1.93
N PHE A 262 -9.03 0.23 -3.12
CA PHE A 262 -8.06 -0.62 -3.79
C PHE A 262 -6.90 0.21 -4.36
N ILE A 263 -5.73 -0.40 -4.44
CA ILE A 263 -4.57 0.17 -5.11
C ILE A 263 -3.85 -0.92 -5.89
N ARG A 264 -3.11 -0.55 -6.94
CA ARG A 264 -2.23 -1.46 -7.66
C ARG A 264 -1.08 -1.93 -6.76
N LYS A 265 -0.61 -3.14 -7.06
CA LYS A 265 0.48 -3.81 -6.32
C LYS A 265 0.21 -3.85 -4.81
N LEU A 266 -1.04 -4.11 -4.43
CA LEU A 266 -1.39 -4.23 -3.02
C LEU A 266 -0.66 -5.45 -2.42
N PRO A 267 0.05 -5.31 -1.30
CA PRO A 267 0.83 -6.42 -0.73
C PRO A 267 -0.06 -7.60 -0.37
N THR A 268 0.34 -8.83 -0.75
CA THR A 268 -0.47 -10.04 -0.51
C THR A 268 -0.69 -10.31 0.98
N ASP A 269 0.33 -10.09 1.81
CA ASP A 269 0.26 -10.20 3.28
C ASP A 269 -0.79 -9.25 3.89
N LEU A 270 -1.03 -8.14 3.20
CA LEU A 270 -1.94 -7.10 3.60
C LEU A 270 -3.37 -7.42 3.15
N ILE A 271 -3.56 -8.04 1.99
CA ILE A 271 -4.85 -8.63 1.56
C ILE A 271 -5.33 -9.65 2.61
N GLU A 272 -4.43 -10.52 3.09
CA GLU A 272 -4.78 -11.49 4.14
C GLU A 272 -5.21 -10.82 5.45
N SER A 273 -4.57 -9.70 5.79
CA SER A 273 -4.84 -8.96 7.02
C SER A 273 -6.14 -8.14 6.91
N PHE A 274 -6.47 -7.64 5.71
CA PHE A 274 -7.73 -6.98 5.39
C PHE A 274 -8.86 -7.94 5.03
N LYS A 275 -8.67 -9.25 5.15
CA LYS A 275 -9.74 -10.24 4.88
C LYS A 275 -11.01 -9.93 5.68
N SER A 276 -10.88 -9.49 6.94
CA SER A 276 -12.03 -9.13 7.77
C SER A 276 -12.70 -7.80 7.41
N THR A 277 -12.00 -6.88 6.75
CA THR A 277 -12.59 -5.65 6.18
C THR A 277 -13.21 -5.91 4.81
N LEU A 278 -12.64 -6.84 4.05
CA LEU A 278 -13.16 -7.32 2.77
C LEU A 278 -14.34 -8.29 2.95
N ASP A 279 -14.52 -8.87 4.13
CA ASP A 279 -15.74 -9.63 4.46
C ASP A 279 -17.00 -8.77 4.33
N GLU A 280 -16.92 -7.46 4.54
CA GLU A 280 -18.06 -6.55 4.31
C GLU A 280 -18.47 -6.52 2.82
N VAL A 281 -17.49 -6.60 1.91
CA VAL A 281 -17.72 -6.77 0.47
C VAL A 281 -18.34 -8.13 0.19
N ARG A 282 -17.89 -9.19 0.87
CA ARG A 282 -18.40 -10.57 0.73
C ARG A 282 -19.77 -10.81 1.34
N GLU A 283 -20.22 -9.97 2.26
CA GLU A 283 -21.57 -10.05 2.84
C GLU A 283 -22.55 -9.07 2.19
N ALA A 284 -22.08 -8.06 1.46
CA ALA A 284 -22.95 -7.10 0.79
C ALA A 284 -23.92 -7.76 -0.20
N ASP A 285 -25.19 -7.36 -0.19
CA ASP A 285 -26.17 -7.79 -1.19
C ASP A 285 -25.94 -7.09 -2.54
N LEU A 286 -25.34 -5.89 -2.51
CA LEU A 286 -25.07 -5.05 -3.68
C LEU A 286 -23.70 -4.37 -3.56
N LEU A 287 -22.94 -4.36 -4.66
CA LEU A 287 -21.69 -3.60 -4.77
C LEU A 287 -21.89 -2.33 -5.59
N LEU A 288 -21.51 -1.18 -5.05
CA LEU A 288 -21.45 0.08 -5.77
C LEU A 288 -20.00 0.36 -6.15
N HIS A 289 -19.65 0.13 -7.41
CA HIS A 289 -18.30 0.32 -7.92
C HIS A 289 -18.10 1.75 -8.40
N VAL A 290 -17.50 2.57 -7.55
CA VAL A 290 -17.18 3.97 -7.83
C VAL A 290 -15.88 4.06 -8.63
N VAL A 291 -15.93 4.75 -9.75
CA VAL A 291 -14.80 4.93 -10.68
C VAL A 291 -14.61 6.42 -10.94
N ASP A 292 -13.36 6.88 -10.87
CA ASP A 292 -13.00 8.23 -11.26
C ASP A 292 -12.82 8.29 -12.79
N ILE A 293 -13.75 8.93 -13.50
CA ILE A 293 -13.70 9.02 -14.97
C ILE A 293 -12.72 10.10 -15.46
N SER A 294 -12.32 11.04 -14.59
CA SER A 294 -11.32 12.06 -14.94
C SER A 294 -9.91 11.49 -15.08
N HIS A 295 -9.67 10.30 -14.51
CA HIS A 295 -8.35 9.65 -14.54
C HIS A 295 -8.11 8.92 -15.88
N PRO A 296 -7.02 9.18 -16.62
CA PRO A 296 -6.79 8.60 -17.96
C PRO A 296 -6.66 7.06 -17.95
N GLY A 297 -6.29 6.48 -16.81
CA GLY A 297 -6.21 5.04 -16.56
C GLY A 297 -7.42 4.41 -15.88
N PHE A 298 -8.62 5.02 -15.91
CA PHE A 298 -9.78 4.50 -15.17
C PHE A 298 -10.18 3.06 -15.56
N GLU A 299 -10.02 2.68 -16.83
CA GLU A 299 -10.27 1.30 -17.30
C GLU A 299 -9.36 0.29 -16.60
N GLU A 300 -8.07 0.61 -16.46
CA GLU A 300 -7.09 -0.24 -15.76
C GLU A 300 -7.41 -0.32 -14.25
N GLN A 301 -7.90 0.77 -13.66
CA GLN A 301 -8.38 0.75 -12.27
C GLN A 301 -9.60 -0.18 -12.11
N ILE A 302 -10.55 -0.17 -13.04
CA ILE A 302 -11.69 -1.09 -13.05
C ILE A 302 -11.19 -2.54 -13.12
N GLU A 303 -10.25 -2.84 -14.03
CA GLU A 303 -9.67 -4.17 -14.17
C GLU A 303 -8.98 -4.64 -12.88
N ILE A 304 -8.19 -3.76 -12.23
CA ILE A 304 -7.51 -4.08 -10.96
C ILE A 304 -8.52 -4.38 -9.86
N VAL A 305 -9.58 -3.56 -9.73
CA VAL A 305 -10.62 -3.80 -8.73
C VAL A 305 -11.33 -5.13 -9.01
N ASN A 306 -11.74 -5.38 -10.26
CA ASN A 306 -12.40 -6.62 -10.64
C ASN A 306 -11.54 -7.85 -10.39
N LYS A 307 -10.25 -7.80 -10.73
CA LYS A 307 -9.30 -8.88 -10.42
C LYS A 307 -9.22 -9.12 -8.92
N THR A 308 -9.14 -8.06 -8.13
CA THR A 308 -9.08 -8.16 -6.67
C THR A 308 -10.38 -8.74 -6.09
N LEU A 309 -11.55 -8.39 -6.63
CA LEU A 309 -12.83 -8.99 -6.23
C LEU A 309 -12.88 -10.49 -6.53
N VAL A 310 -12.30 -10.93 -7.65
CA VAL A 310 -12.15 -12.34 -7.99
C VAL A 310 -11.25 -13.06 -6.98
N ASP A 311 -10.11 -12.49 -6.63
CA ASP A 311 -9.17 -13.06 -5.63
C ASP A 311 -9.83 -13.17 -4.23
N ILE A 312 -10.76 -12.27 -3.93
CA ILE A 312 -11.54 -12.28 -2.68
C ILE A 312 -12.74 -13.25 -2.78
N GLY A 313 -13.09 -13.76 -3.95
CA GLY A 313 -14.21 -14.68 -4.16
C GLY A 313 -15.58 -14.00 -4.05
N SER A 314 -15.69 -12.76 -4.53
CA SER A 314 -16.92 -11.95 -4.51
C SER A 314 -17.50 -11.68 -5.91
N THR A 315 -17.24 -12.57 -6.87
CA THR A 315 -17.53 -12.37 -8.30
C THR A 315 -19.02 -12.40 -8.65
N ASP A 316 -19.84 -13.13 -7.89
CA ASP A 316 -21.23 -13.42 -8.27
C ASP A 316 -22.25 -12.36 -7.79
N LYS A 317 -21.77 -11.20 -7.35
CA LYS A 317 -22.61 -10.17 -6.75
C LYS A 317 -23.16 -9.19 -7.78
N PRO A 318 -24.41 -8.72 -7.63
CA PRO A 318 -24.87 -7.61 -8.43
C PRO A 318 -23.99 -6.39 -8.13
N SER A 319 -23.51 -5.75 -9.19
CA SER A 319 -22.67 -4.57 -9.10
C SER A 319 -23.21 -3.46 -9.98
N ILE A 320 -23.16 -2.23 -9.48
CA ILE A 320 -23.52 -1.01 -10.22
C ILE A 320 -22.25 -0.19 -10.37
N LEU A 321 -21.87 0.09 -11.61
CA LEU A 321 -20.76 0.98 -11.92
C LEU A 321 -21.22 2.43 -11.82
N ILE A 322 -20.52 3.25 -11.04
CA ILE A 322 -20.80 4.67 -10.82
C ILE A 322 -19.59 5.46 -11.32
N PHE A 323 -19.75 6.16 -12.44
CA PHE A 323 -18.76 7.13 -12.90
C PHE A 323 -18.88 8.41 -12.08
N ASN A 324 -17.85 8.68 -11.29
CA ASN A 324 -17.73 9.83 -10.42
C ASN A 324 -16.69 10.82 -10.96
N LYS A 325 -16.66 12.03 -10.38
CA LYS A 325 -15.82 13.15 -10.80
C LYS A 325 -16.11 13.62 -12.23
N ILE A 326 -17.37 13.57 -12.64
CA ILE A 326 -17.84 14.05 -13.94
C ILE A 326 -17.57 15.55 -14.15
N ASP A 327 -17.42 16.30 -13.06
CA ASP A 327 -17.07 17.72 -13.03
C ASP A 327 -15.64 18.01 -13.51
N ALA A 328 -14.73 17.04 -13.39
CA ALA A 328 -13.33 17.15 -13.81
C ALA A 328 -13.04 16.43 -15.14
N TYR A 329 -14.06 15.80 -15.75
CA TYR A 329 -13.89 15.04 -16.97
C TYR A 329 -13.93 15.94 -18.20
N THR A 330 -12.92 15.78 -19.07
CA THR A 330 -12.79 16.52 -20.33
C THR A 330 -12.53 15.53 -21.46
N TYR A 331 -13.29 15.65 -22.54
CA TYR A 331 -13.09 14.90 -23.77
C TYR A 331 -12.85 15.85 -24.95
N VAL A 332 -12.08 15.40 -25.93
CA VAL A 332 -11.87 16.12 -27.18
C VAL A 332 -12.95 15.71 -28.15
N GLU A 333 -13.97 16.56 -28.28
CA GLU A 333 -15.05 16.33 -29.24
C GLU A 333 -14.47 16.23 -30.66
N LYS A 334 -14.78 15.13 -31.31
CA LYS A 334 -14.31 14.87 -32.66
C LYS A 334 -15.18 15.63 -33.65
N ALA A 335 -14.54 16.40 -34.53
CA ALA A 335 -15.24 17.08 -35.61
C ALA A 335 -15.95 16.06 -36.51
N PHE A 336 -17.18 16.39 -36.94
CA PHE A 336 -18.04 15.47 -37.71
C PHE A 336 -17.40 15.01 -39.04
N ASP A 337 -16.47 15.79 -39.56
CA ASP A 337 -15.74 15.61 -40.81
C ASP A 337 -14.35 14.95 -40.65
N ASP A 338 -13.91 14.68 -39.42
CA ASP A 338 -12.65 13.96 -39.17
C ASP A 338 -12.85 12.44 -39.30
N LEU A 339 -12.31 11.88 -40.39
CA LEU A 339 -12.40 10.46 -40.76
C LEU A 339 -11.37 9.56 -40.05
N THR A 340 -10.50 10.11 -39.19
CA THR A 340 -9.57 9.27 -38.41
C THR A 340 -10.36 8.35 -37.45
N PRO A 341 -9.82 7.20 -37.02
CA PRO A 341 -10.48 6.39 -35.99
C PRO A 341 -10.64 7.22 -34.70
N ARG A 342 -11.71 6.99 -33.94
CA ARG A 342 -11.88 7.61 -32.61
C ARG A 342 -10.73 7.14 -31.71
N THR A 343 -10.03 8.07 -31.09
CA THR A 343 -9.01 7.77 -30.07
C THR A 343 -9.66 7.79 -28.68
N LYS A 344 -8.94 7.31 -27.66
CA LYS A 344 -9.39 7.37 -26.26
C LYS A 344 -9.68 8.79 -25.77
N GLU A 345 -9.08 9.79 -26.40
CA GLU A 345 -9.28 11.21 -26.08
C GLU A 345 -10.61 11.74 -26.64
N ASN A 346 -11.25 11.01 -27.57
CA ASN A 346 -12.51 11.38 -28.19
C ASN A 346 -13.76 10.74 -27.53
N LEU A 347 -13.58 10.00 -26.43
CA LEU A 347 -14.61 9.16 -25.81
C LEU A 347 -14.90 9.52 -24.37
#